data_AF-A0A1S9V6M2-F1
#
_entry.id   AF-A0A1S9V6M2-F1
#
_cell.length_a   1.000
_cell.length_b   1.000
_cell.length_c   1.000
_cell.angle_alpha   90.00
_cell.angle_beta   90.00
_cell.angle_gamma   90.00
#
_symmetry.space_group_name_H-M   'P 1'
#
loop_
_entity.id
_entity.type
_entity.pdbx_description
1 polymer ?
#
loop_
_entity_poly.entity_id
_entity_poly.type
_entity_poly.pdbx_seq_one_letter_code
_entity_poly.pdbx_strand_id
1 'polypeptide(L)' 'MLDLEVLYDTDYECKVVTDELNMAYFRPNMPHAQSVFIDCLTGIVSKKMKEIVDKDLVLNNNYFIIILNK' A
#
# COMPACT_ATOMS: atom_id res chain seq x y z
N MET A 1 -2.44 -5.46 16.26
CA MET A 1 -1.44 -6.47 16.68
C MET A 1 -0.26 -6.27 15.76
N LEU A 2 0.94 -6.12 16.31
CA LEU A 2 2.17 -6.07 15.51
C LEU A 2 2.57 -7.49 15.11
N ASP A 3 3.28 -7.62 14.00
CA ASP A 3 3.83 -8.90 13.57
C ASP A 3 5.01 -9.31 14.46
N LEU A 4 5.19 -10.62 14.67
CA LEU A 4 6.22 -11.17 15.56
C LEU A 4 7.63 -10.73 15.15
N GLU A 5 7.89 -10.70 13.86
CA GLU A 5 9.16 -10.24 13.28
C GLU A 5 9.48 -8.81 13.69
N VAL A 6 8.51 -7.90 13.60
CA VAL A 6 8.69 -6.50 14.02
C VAL A 6 8.97 -6.42 15.52
N LEU A 7 8.23 -7.17 16.33
CA LEU A 7 8.39 -7.15 17.78
C LEU A 7 9.75 -7.72 18.22
N TYR A 8 10.26 -8.71 17.50
CA TYR A 8 11.49 -9.37 17.88
C TYR A 8 12.70 -8.65 17.27
N ASP A 9 12.78 -8.54 15.95
CA ASP A 9 13.95 -7.99 15.26
C ASP A 9 14.12 -6.50 15.57
N THR A 10 13.01 -5.76 15.55
CA THR A 10 13.06 -4.30 15.69
C THR A 10 12.97 -3.86 17.15
N ASP A 11 11.97 -4.34 17.91
CA ASP A 11 11.73 -3.82 19.27
C ASP A 11 12.63 -4.46 20.34
N TYR A 12 13.15 -5.67 20.08
CA TYR A 12 14.03 -6.38 21.00
C TYR A 12 15.48 -6.37 20.52
N GLU A 13 15.81 -7.05 19.41
CA GLU A 13 17.20 -7.24 19.00
C GLU A 13 17.91 -5.92 18.69
N CYS A 14 17.31 -5.09 17.83
CA CYS A 14 17.88 -3.79 17.48
C CYS A 14 17.99 -2.86 18.70
N LYS A 15 17.03 -2.91 19.62
CA LYS A 15 17.05 -2.09 20.84
C LYS A 15 18.18 -2.52 21.78
N VAL A 16 18.34 -3.83 22.01
CA VAL A 16 19.42 -4.39 22.83
C VAL A 16 20.78 -3.93 22.30
N VAL A 17 21.02 -4.03 20.99
CA VAL A 17 22.28 -3.59 20.38
C VAL A 17 22.50 -2.08 20.55
N THR A 18 21.47 -1.25 20.40
CA THR A 18 21.61 0.19 20.63
C THR A 18 21.87 0.55 22.09
N ASP A 19 21.27 -0.19 23.03
CA ASP A 19 21.50 -0.01 24.47
C ASP A 19 22.95 -0.38 24.82
N GLU A 20 23.51 -1.45 24.24
CA GLU A 20 24.91 -1.86 24.40
C GLU A 20 25.90 -0.83 23.85
N LEU A 21 25.56 -0.18 22.73
CA LEU A 21 26.38 0.84 22.09
C LEU A 21 26.14 2.26 22.63
N ASN A 22 25.25 2.41 23.62
CA ASN A 22 24.86 3.69 24.20
C ASN A 22 24.32 4.68 23.14
N MET A 23 23.60 4.16 22.16
CA MET A 23 23.02 4.89 21.03
C MET A 23 21.52 5.13 21.23
N ALA A 24 21.00 6.20 20.62
CA ALA A 24 19.57 6.46 20.62
C ALA A 24 18.83 5.51 19.65
N TYR A 25 17.71 4.95 20.12
CA TYR A 25 16.80 4.14 19.33
C TYR A 25 15.45 4.84 19.18
N PHE A 26 15.00 5.05 17.94
CA PHE A 26 13.70 5.65 17.65
C PHE A 26 12.87 4.71 16.79
N ARG A 27 11.69 4.35 17.30
CA ARG A 27 10.71 3.54 16.59
C ARG A 27 9.46 4.38 16.30
N PRO A 28 9.11 4.60 15.02
CA PRO A 28 7.88 5.29 14.68
C PRO A 28 6.64 4.43 14.99
N ASN A 29 5.50 5.09 15.16
CA ASN A 29 4.23 4.39 15.28
C ASN A 29 3.89 3.68 13.97
N MET A 30 3.52 2.39 14.08
CA MET A 30 3.09 1.62 12.92
C MET A 30 1.72 2.09 12.40
N PRO A 31 1.50 2.11 11.07
CA PRO A 31 0.28 2.64 10.47
C PRO A 31 -1.01 1.92 10.91
N HIS A 32 -0.95 0.60 11.07
CA HIS A 32 -2.08 -0.23 11.51
C HIS A 32 -3.42 0.17 10.87
N ALA A 33 -4.43 0.45 11.70
CA ALA A 33 -5.77 0.88 11.29
C ALA A 33 -5.95 2.41 11.32
N GLN A 34 -4.87 3.18 11.18
CA GLN A 34 -4.98 4.64 11.09
C GLN A 34 -5.79 5.02 9.84
N SER A 35 -6.75 5.94 10.01
CA SER A 35 -7.65 6.37 8.93
C SER A 35 -6.90 6.84 7.69
N VAL A 36 -5.86 7.65 7.88
CA VAL A 36 -5.02 8.18 6.77
C VAL A 36 -4.41 7.06 5.93
N PHE A 37 -4.01 5.95 6.55
CA PHE A 37 -3.46 4.81 5.84
C PHE A 37 -4.54 4.08 5.02
N ILE A 38 -5.72 3.88 5.62
CA ILE A 38 -6.88 3.26 4.96
C ILE A 38 -7.38 4.13 3.79
N ASP A 39 -7.43 5.45 3.97
CA ASP A 39 -7.84 6.40 2.94
C ASP A 39 -6.86 6.36 1.75
N CYS A 40 -5.55 6.26 2.03
CA CYS A 40 -4.53 6.08 1.01
C CYS A 40 -4.76 4.80 0.19
N LEU A 41 -4.98 3.66 0.86
CA LEU A 41 -5.27 2.38 0.19
C LEU A 41 -6.54 2.47 -0.66
N THR A 42 -7.59 3.09 -0.13
CA THR A 42 -8.87 3.30 -0.82
C THR A 42 -8.67 4.16 -2.08
N GLY A 43 -7.86 5.20 -2.00
CA GLY A 43 -7.49 6.04 -3.13
C GLY A 43 -6.76 5.27 -4.24
N ILE A 44 -5.82 4.40 -3.87
CA ILE A 44 -5.08 3.56 -4.83
C ILE A 44 -6.02 2.60 -5.55
N VAL A 45 -6.86 1.86 -4.82
CA VAL A 45 -7.83 0.93 -5.40
C VAL A 45 -8.83 1.66 -6.30
N SER A 46 -9.34 2.81 -5.86
CA SER A 46 -10.27 3.63 -6.63
C SER A 46 -9.64 4.13 -7.94
N LYS A 47 -8.39 4.59 -7.89
CA LYS A 47 -7.64 4.98 -9.09
C LYS A 47 -7.46 3.80 -10.03
N LYS A 48 -7.09 2.62 -9.50
CA LYS A 48 -6.87 1.44 -10.32
C LYS A 48 -8.15 0.96 -11.00
N MET A 49 -9.27 1.02 -10.28
CA MET A 49 -10.58 0.68 -10.82
C MET A 49 -10.95 1.58 -12.01
N LYS A 50 -10.75 2.90 -11.89
CA LYS A 50 -10.99 3.84 -13.00
C LYS A 50 -10.17 3.50 -14.24
N GLU A 51 -8.87 3.23 -14.08
CA GLU A 51 -8.00 2.86 -15.20
C GLU A 51 -8.48 1.60 -15.95
N ILE A 52 -9.02 0.61 -15.23
CA ILE A 52 -9.55 -0.62 -15.83
C ILE A 52 -10.84 -0.32 -16.60
N VAL A 53 -11.78 0.37 -15.95
CA VAL A 53 -13.07 0.74 -16.57
C VAL A 53 -12.87 1.60 -17.82
N ASP A 54 -11.96 2.58 -17.76
CA ASP A 54 -11.66 3.44 -18.91
C ASP A 54 -11.08 2.64 -20.09
N LYS A 55 -10.20 1.67 -19.81
CA LYS A 55 -9.67 0.77 -20.85
C LYS A 55 -10.77 -0.08 -21.47
N ASP A 56 -11.68 -0.62 -20.66
CA ASP A 56 -12.78 -1.44 -21.15
C ASP A 56 -13.74 -0.62 -22.02
N LEU A 57 -14.04 0.62 -21.62
CA LEU A 57 -14.84 1.55 -22.43
C LEU A 57 -14.18 1.86 -23.78
N VAL A 58 -12.87 2.13 -23.78
CA VAL A 58 -12.12 2.38 -25.03
C VAL A 58 -12.11 1.14 -25.93
N LEU A 59 -11.90 -0.05 -25.36
CA LEU A 59 -11.88 -1.29 -26.12
C LEU A 59 -13.25 -1.57 -26.76
N ASN A 60 -14.33 -1.38 -26.01
CA ASN A 60 -15.70 -1.57 -26.48
C ASN A 60 -16.07 -0.57 -27.59
N ASN A 61 -15.70 0.71 -27.43
CA ASN A 61 -15.93 1.73 -28.46
C ASN A 61 -15.18 1.40 -29.76
N ASN A 62 -13.91 0.97 -29.66
CA ASN A 62 -13.13 0.58 -30.83
C ASN A 62 -13.74 -0.63 -31.54
N TYR A 63 -14.23 -1.63 -30.79
CA TYR A 63 -14.88 -2.80 -31.36
C TYR A 63 -16.16 -2.45 -32.13
N PHE A 64 -16.97 -1.53 -31.60
CA PHE A 64 -18.19 -1.05 -32.25
C PHE A 64 -17.88 -0.31 -33.57
N ILE A 65 -16.85 0.54 -33.58
CA ILE A 65 -16.39 1.22 -34.80
C ILE A 65 -15.93 0.21 -35.85
N ILE A 66 -15.19 -0.84 -35.47
CA ILE A 66 -14.76 -1.89 -36.39
C ILE A 66 -15.95 -2.62 -37.02
N ILE A 67 -16.99 -2.93 -36.23
CA ILE A 67 -18.22 -3.56 -36.74
C ILE A 67 -18.94 -2.66 -37.74
N LEU A 68 -19.05 -1.36 -37.46
CA LEU A 68 -19.73 -0.41 -38.36
C LEU A 68 -19.00 -0.15 -39.68
N ASN A 69 -17.68 -0.33 -39.72
CA ASN A 69 -16.85 -0.09 -40.92
C ASN A 69 -16.63 -1.35 -41.78
N LYS A 70 -17.34 -2.44 -41.51
CA LYS A 70 -17.24 -3.72 -42.21
C LYS A 70 -18.56 -4.10 -42.84
#